data_AF-A0A292Z5P6-F1
#
_entry.id   AF-A0A292Z5P6-F1
#
_cell.length_a   1.000
_cell.length_b   1.000
_cell.length_c   1.000
_cell.angle_alpha   90.00
_cell.angle_beta   90.00
_cell.angle_gamma   90.00
#
_symmetry.space_group_name_H-M   'P 1'
#
loop_
_entity.id
_entity.type
_entity.pdbx_description
1 polymer ?
#
loop_
_entity_poly.entity_id
_entity_poly.type
_entity_poly.pdbx_seq_one_letter_code
_entity_poly.pdbx_strand_id
1 'polypeptide(L)'
;MLTSPVRTHPLLRALKLKLWSAVHAPDPPGRSGVHIDPLDEPPVDMSTRSTWHREAFAGPEMAAFRRGLTIGDADVRTSILDDLATYHDITPEEARRRALHWEEISVQEWADAGGDDGRVEFYRTQQSWAYDLMWWAYLQSEGHGDPSNVVALRFLQQWAPGRRHLDFGSGVGVTSQVFLETGWTSTMADLSSTLLDFARFRLERRGQEATTIDLLGAELPAGAYDAITAIDTLAHVPDVHETARQLHTALGRDGVLVANIDVRSATPETVWHLHDDEQRAAYDVLRAGFVHIGSMGYELRAYRKVRASGLRFRLRTLGQWLVMASPVRRAAVRATRPVVRGLWSVRERLR
;
A
#
# COMPACT_ATOMS: atom_id res chain seq x y z
N MET A 1 6.28 32.84 23.41
CA MET A 1 6.58 33.38 22.07
C MET A 1 6.11 32.36 21.04
N LEU A 2 4.99 32.65 20.39
CA LEU A 2 4.34 31.76 19.41
C LEU A 2 5.13 31.80 18.10
N THR A 3 5.85 30.71 17.80
CA THR A 3 6.48 30.54 16.49
C THR A 3 5.41 30.26 15.45
N SER A 4 5.20 31.26 14.59
CA SER A 4 4.32 31.24 13.42
C SER A 4 4.67 30.04 12.50
N PRO A 5 3.69 29.35 11.90
CA PRO A 5 3.98 28.27 10.96
C PRO A 5 4.61 28.88 9.70
N VAL A 6 5.84 28.45 9.40
CA VAL A 6 6.57 28.86 8.20
C VAL A 6 5.73 28.53 6.97
N ARG A 7 5.16 29.57 6.33
CA ARG A 7 4.52 29.45 5.01
C ARG A 7 5.60 29.06 4.00
N THR A 8 5.69 27.78 3.68
CA THR A 8 6.58 27.29 2.62
C THR A 8 6.04 27.76 1.27
N HIS A 9 6.89 28.44 0.49
CA HIS A 9 6.54 29.03 -0.80
C HIS A 9 6.09 27.94 -1.80
N PRO A 10 5.02 28.15 -2.60
CA PRO A 10 4.49 27.15 -3.54
C PRO A 10 5.55 26.60 -4.52
N LEU A 11 6.50 27.45 -4.93
CA LEU A 11 7.62 27.04 -5.80
C LEU A 11 8.63 26.13 -5.10
N LEU A 12 8.96 26.40 -3.83
CA LEU A 12 9.83 25.53 -3.03
C LEU A 12 9.16 24.17 -2.80
N ARG A 13 7.83 24.18 -2.61
CA ARG A 13 7.01 22.98 -2.49
C ARG A 13 7.00 22.19 -3.82
N ALA A 14 6.83 22.85 -4.96
CA ALA A 14 6.92 22.16 -6.27
C ALA A 14 8.32 21.59 -6.57
N LEU A 15 9.39 22.32 -6.21
CA LEU A 15 10.77 21.87 -6.41
C LEU A 15 11.10 20.65 -5.55
N LYS A 16 10.67 20.66 -4.28
CA LYS A 16 10.84 19.51 -3.37
C LYS A 16 10.12 18.25 -3.88
N LEU A 17 8.93 18.36 -4.51
CA LEU A 17 8.25 17.20 -5.13
C LEU A 17 9.04 16.60 -6.29
N LYS A 18 9.60 17.47 -7.16
CA LYS A 18 10.39 17.04 -8.30
C LYS A 18 11.69 16.36 -7.88
N LEU A 19 12.40 16.95 -6.90
CA LEU A 19 13.63 16.38 -6.35
C LEU A 19 13.35 15.03 -5.69
N TRP A 20 12.28 14.96 -4.90
CA TRP A 20 11.91 13.72 -4.25
C TRP A 20 11.57 12.63 -5.28
N SER A 21 10.81 12.93 -6.34
CA SER A 21 10.50 11.94 -7.40
C SER A 21 11.74 11.44 -8.16
N ALA A 22 12.78 12.27 -8.31
CA ALA A 22 13.99 11.94 -9.06
C ALA A 22 14.95 11.00 -8.31
N VAL A 23 14.82 10.89 -6.99
CA VAL A 23 15.75 10.12 -6.12
C VAL A 23 15.23 8.69 -5.85
N HIS A 24 13.97 8.38 -6.18
CA HIS A 24 13.28 7.18 -5.71
C HIS A 24 12.97 6.18 -6.85
N ALA A 25 14.00 5.71 -7.56
CA ALA A 25 13.82 4.59 -8.49
C ALA A 25 13.45 3.32 -7.71
N PRO A 26 12.40 2.57 -8.12
CA PRO A 26 11.92 1.43 -7.35
C PRO A 26 12.89 0.25 -7.43
N ASP A 27 13.06 -0.43 -6.30
CA ASP A 27 13.59 -1.80 -6.29
C ASP A 27 12.54 -2.74 -6.92
N PRO A 28 12.94 -3.86 -7.54
CA PRO A 28 11.99 -4.81 -8.13
C PRO A 28 11.04 -5.34 -7.04
N PRO A 29 9.73 -5.48 -7.33
CA PRO A 29 8.75 -5.88 -6.34
C PRO A 29 9.07 -7.26 -5.74
N GLY A 30 8.67 -7.44 -4.48
CA GLY A 30 8.78 -8.72 -3.77
C GLY A 30 8.09 -9.84 -4.56
N ARG A 31 8.72 -11.01 -4.59
CA ARG A 31 8.15 -12.20 -5.26
C ARG A 31 7.14 -12.87 -4.33
N SER A 32 6.02 -13.32 -4.89
CA SER A 32 5.07 -14.23 -4.25
C SER A 32 5.74 -15.59 -4.00
N GLY A 33 5.38 -16.26 -2.91
CA GLY A 33 6.02 -17.50 -2.46
C GLY A 33 6.12 -17.62 -0.93
N VAL A 34 6.81 -18.68 -0.48
CA VAL A 34 7.12 -18.93 0.93
C VAL A 34 8.00 -17.80 1.47
N HIS A 35 7.56 -17.17 2.57
CA HIS A 35 8.38 -16.15 3.22
C HIS A 35 9.65 -16.76 3.80
N ILE A 36 10.71 -15.95 3.86
CA ILE A 36 11.88 -16.27 4.70
C ILE A 36 11.61 -15.84 6.15
N ASP A 37 12.41 -16.36 7.10
CA ASP A 37 12.53 -15.76 8.43
C ASP A 37 13.88 -15.01 8.49
N PRO A 38 13.90 -13.67 8.64
CA PRO A 38 15.12 -12.90 8.80
C PRO A 38 16.10 -13.42 9.86
N LEU A 39 15.63 -14.17 10.86
CA LEU A 39 16.51 -14.80 11.86
C LEU A 39 17.40 -15.90 11.26
N ASP A 40 16.92 -16.57 10.20
CA ASP A 40 17.60 -17.68 9.53
C ASP A 40 18.49 -17.19 8.37
N GLU A 41 18.49 -15.89 8.08
CA GLU A 41 19.17 -15.26 6.93
C GLU A 41 20.27 -14.29 7.40
N PRO A 42 21.31 -14.06 6.57
CA PRO A 42 22.29 -13.03 6.88
C PRO A 42 21.65 -11.63 6.85
N PRO A 43 22.16 -10.67 7.64
CA PRO A 43 21.69 -9.29 7.59
C PRO A 43 21.77 -8.72 6.18
N VAL A 44 20.76 -7.95 5.79
CA VAL A 44 20.70 -7.31 4.47
C VAL A 44 21.85 -6.32 4.31
N ASP A 45 22.65 -6.49 3.25
CA ASP A 45 23.61 -5.48 2.84
C ASP A 45 22.89 -4.26 2.26
N MET A 46 22.67 -3.26 3.12
CA MET A 46 21.99 -2.01 2.77
C MET A 46 22.68 -1.24 1.63
N SER A 47 23.97 -1.47 1.37
CA SER A 47 24.66 -0.81 0.26
C SER A 47 24.11 -1.23 -1.11
N THR A 48 23.52 -2.43 -1.18
CA THR A 48 22.87 -2.97 -2.39
C THR A 48 21.47 -2.42 -2.63
N ARG A 49 20.85 -1.83 -1.61
CA ARG A 49 19.49 -1.27 -1.70
C ARG A 49 19.50 0.10 -2.39
N SER A 50 18.36 0.51 -2.90
CA SER A 50 18.17 1.88 -3.39
C SER A 50 18.41 2.94 -2.29
N THR A 51 18.72 4.18 -2.69
CA THR A 51 18.96 5.28 -1.74
C THR A 51 17.74 5.55 -0.86
N TRP A 52 16.54 5.52 -1.43
CA TRP A 52 15.32 5.76 -0.67
C TRP A 52 15.05 4.66 0.36
N HIS A 53 15.31 3.39 0.02
CA HIS A 53 15.16 2.28 0.94
C HIS A 53 16.07 2.48 2.15
N ARG A 54 17.36 2.78 1.92
CA ARG A 54 18.32 3.07 2.99
C ARG A 54 17.88 4.24 3.87
N GLU A 55 17.45 5.34 3.25
CA GLU A 55 17.01 6.54 3.98
C GLU A 55 15.75 6.31 4.81
N ALA A 56 14.80 5.53 4.30
CA ALA A 56 13.60 5.13 5.03
C ALA A 56 13.96 4.21 6.21
N PHE A 57 14.77 3.18 5.94
CA PHE A 57 15.17 2.18 6.93
C PHE A 57 15.98 2.77 8.10
N ALA A 58 16.88 3.72 7.82
CA ALA A 58 17.65 4.43 8.84
C ALA A 58 16.89 5.59 9.52
N GLY A 59 15.67 5.89 9.07
CA GLY A 59 14.90 7.05 9.49
C GLY A 59 14.21 6.90 10.85
N PRO A 60 13.84 8.03 11.49
CA PRO A 60 13.04 8.00 12.72
C PRO A 60 11.64 7.38 12.51
N GLU A 61 11.12 7.40 11.28
CA GLU A 61 9.84 6.78 10.94
C GLU A 61 9.93 5.25 10.94
N MET A 62 11.07 4.66 10.57
CA MET A 62 11.30 3.22 10.73
C MET A 62 11.44 2.85 12.22
N ALA A 63 12.06 3.71 13.03
CA ALA A 63 12.07 3.50 14.48
C ALA A 63 10.64 3.54 15.07
N ALA A 64 9.78 4.44 14.59
CA ALA A 64 8.36 4.46 14.95
C ALA A 64 7.60 3.22 14.48
N PHE A 65 7.90 2.75 13.26
CA PHE A 65 7.33 1.53 12.71
C PHE A 65 7.65 0.32 13.59
N ARG A 66 8.93 0.15 13.96
CA ARG A 66 9.36 -0.90 14.89
C ARG A 66 8.65 -0.80 16.25
N ARG A 67 8.54 0.40 16.83
CA ARG A 67 7.81 0.59 18.10
C ARG A 67 6.35 0.19 18.01
N GLY A 68 5.67 0.54 16.93
CA GLY A 68 4.29 0.13 16.68
C GLY A 68 4.10 -1.39 16.53
N LEU A 69 5.17 -2.13 16.22
CA LEU A 69 5.15 -3.59 16.13
C LEU A 69 5.59 -4.28 17.42
N THR A 70 6.37 -3.64 18.28
CA THR A 70 6.84 -4.23 19.55
C THR A 70 5.79 -4.19 20.65
N ILE A 71 5.85 -5.15 21.58
CA ILE A 71 5.10 -5.15 22.84
C ILE A 71 6.07 -5.29 24.02
N GLY A 72 5.97 -4.40 25.01
CA GLY A 72 6.92 -4.35 26.13
C GLY A 72 8.37 -4.18 25.66
N ASP A 73 9.26 -5.01 26.19
CA ASP A 73 10.70 -5.02 25.85
C ASP A 73 11.07 -6.07 24.79
N ALA A 74 10.09 -6.76 24.20
CA ALA A 74 10.34 -7.78 23.19
C ALA A 74 10.77 -7.17 21.84
N ASP A 75 11.56 -7.92 21.07
CA ASP A 75 11.86 -7.55 19.68
C ASP A 75 10.62 -7.68 18.76
N VAL A 76 10.74 -7.18 17.53
CA VAL A 76 9.65 -7.15 16.55
C VAL A 76 9.16 -8.57 16.23
N ARG A 77 10.07 -9.52 15.99
CA ARG A 77 9.71 -10.90 15.62
C ARG A 77 8.90 -11.57 16.72
N THR A 78 9.40 -11.53 17.95
CA THR A 78 8.74 -12.10 19.13
C THR A 78 7.38 -11.45 19.35
N SER A 79 7.28 -10.12 19.23
CA SER A 79 6.02 -9.39 19.41
C SER A 79 4.97 -9.76 18.35
N ILE A 80 5.40 -9.95 17.09
CA ILE A 80 4.52 -10.35 15.99
C ILE A 80 3.99 -11.78 16.20
N LEU A 81 4.88 -12.71 16.57
CA LEU A 81 4.49 -14.08 16.87
C LEU A 81 3.55 -14.15 18.08
N ASP A 82 3.80 -13.34 19.11
CA ASP A 82 2.94 -13.22 20.29
C ASP A 82 1.54 -12.66 19.96
N ASP A 83 1.44 -11.63 19.12
CA ASP A 83 0.16 -11.10 18.62
C ASP A 83 -0.65 -12.20 17.93
N LEU A 84 -0.04 -12.89 16.95
CA LEU A 84 -0.69 -13.96 16.17
C LEU A 84 -1.06 -15.16 17.06
N ALA A 85 -0.13 -15.63 17.88
CA ALA A 85 -0.33 -16.78 18.76
C ALA A 85 -1.45 -16.54 19.78
N THR A 86 -1.44 -15.37 20.42
CA THR A 86 -2.45 -15.02 21.42
C THR A 86 -3.84 -14.86 20.80
N TYR A 87 -3.94 -14.17 19.67
CA TYR A 87 -5.25 -13.90 19.04
C TYR A 87 -5.91 -15.17 18.49
N HIS A 88 -5.11 -16.06 17.89
CA HIS A 88 -5.62 -17.28 17.27
C HIS A 88 -5.58 -18.51 18.21
N ASP A 89 -5.15 -18.34 19.46
CA ASP A 89 -5.01 -19.42 20.45
C ASP A 89 -4.15 -20.60 19.94
N ILE A 90 -2.95 -20.28 19.45
CA ILE A 90 -1.97 -21.24 18.90
C ILE A 90 -0.58 -20.99 19.48
N THR A 91 0.36 -21.90 19.22
CA THR A 91 1.76 -21.69 19.64
C THR A 91 2.48 -20.68 18.73
N PRO A 92 3.50 -19.97 19.22
CA PRO A 92 4.36 -19.13 18.37
C PRO A 92 4.99 -19.89 17.19
N GLU A 93 5.37 -21.15 17.38
CA GLU A 93 5.91 -21.99 16.30
C GLU A 93 4.87 -22.26 15.20
N GLU A 94 3.62 -22.49 15.57
CA GLU A 94 2.52 -22.66 14.61
C GLU A 94 2.20 -21.35 13.90
N ALA A 95 2.20 -20.22 14.63
CA ALA A 95 2.03 -18.90 14.02
C ALA A 95 3.14 -18.60 12.99
N ARG A 96 4.40 -18.92 13.33
CA ARG A 96 5.52 -18.83 12.39
C ARG A 96 5.30 -19.70 11.16
N ARG A 97 4.92 -20.98 11.34
CA ARG A 97 4.67 -21.88 10.21
C ARG A 97 3.61 -21.32 9.26
N ARG A 98 2.49 -20.83 9.80
CA ARG A 98 1.43 -20.22 8.99
C ARG A 98 1.87 -18.94 8.28
N ALA A 99 2.69 -18.11 8.93
CA ALA A 99 3.28 -16.93 8.31
C ALA A 99 4.20 -17.29 7.13
N LEU A 100 5.05 -18.31 7.28
CA LEU A 100 5.93 -18.72 6.17
C LEU A 100 5.15 -19.34 5.00
N HIS A 101 4.05 -20.04 5.27
CA HIS A 101 3.25 -20.77 4.28
C HIS A 101 1.89 -20.13 3.95
N TRP A 102 1.74 -18.83 4.19
CA TRP A 102 0.47 -18.11 4.09
C TRP A 102 -0.20 -18.23 2.70
N GLU A 103 0.59 -18.25 1.63
CA GLU A 103 0.09 -18.24 0.24
C GLU A 103 -0.64 -19.55 -0.10
N GLU A 104 -0.07 -20.69 0.29
CA GLU A 104 -0.71 -22.00 0.14
C GLU A 104 -2.04 -22.06 0.92
N ILE A 105 -2.05 -21.51 2.14
CA ILE A 105 -3.26 -21.44 2.97
C ILE A 105 -4.29 -20.52 2.32
N SER A 106 -3.88 -19.38 1.75
CA SER A 106 -4.78 -18.45 1.05
C SER A 106 -5.46 -19.10 -0.15
N VAL A 107 -4.70 -19.90 -0.93
CA VAL A 107 -5.25 -20.63 -2.08
C VAL A 107 -6.29 -21.67 -1.63
N GLN A 108 -6.05 -22.35 -0.50
CA GLN A 108 -7.02 -23.28 0.05
C GLN A 108 -8.27 -22.55 0.59
N GLU A 109 -8.11 -21.48 1.35
CA GLU A 109 -9.23 -20.65 1.84
C GLU A 109 -10.07 -20.10 0.67
N TRP A 110 -9.43 -19.70 -0.43
CA TRP A 110 -10.09 -19.27 -1.66
C TRP A 110 -10.96 -20.37 -2.26
N ALA A 111 -10.41 -21.58 -2.37
CA ALA A 111 -11.15 -22.73 -2.87
C ALA A 111 -12.34 -23.08 -1.97
N ASP A 112 -12.14 -23.08 -0.64
CA ASP A 112 -13.16 -23.41 0.36
C ASP A 112 -14.31 -22.38 0.37
N ALA A 113 -14.01 -21.12 0.10
CA ALA A 113 -15.01 -20.07 -0.05
C ALA A 113 -15.88 -20.21 -1.31
N GLY A 114 -15.51 -21.08 -2.26
CA GLY A 114 -16.19 -21.24 -3.54
C GLY A 114 -15.56 -20.48 -4.71
N GLY A 115 -14.30 -20.06 -4.57
CA GLY A 115 -13.54 -19.38 -5.61
C GLY A 115 -14.15 -18.04 -6.01
N ASP A 116 -14.25 -17.78 -7.31
CA ASP A 116 -14.72 -16.48 -7.82
C ASP A 116 -16.14 -16.11 -7.36
N ASP A 117 -17.05 -17.09 -7.30
CA ASP A 117 -18.43 -16.87 -6.81
C ASP A 117 -18.45 -16.59 -5.29
N GLY A 118 -17.44 -17.10 -4.58
CA GLY A 118 -17.21 -16.96 -3.14
C GLY A 118 -16.40 -15.75 -2.72
N ARG A 119 -16.04 -14.85 -3.63
CA ARG A 119 -15.03 -13.82 -3.39
C ARG A 119 -15.30 -12.97 -2.15
N VAL A 120 -16.53 -12.45 -2.00
CA VAL A 120 -16.87 -11.61 -0.84
C VAL A 120 -16.70 -12.39 0.45
N GLU A 121 -17.10 -13.67 0.47
CA GLU A 121 -16.96 -14.55 1.62
C GLU A 121 -15.48 -14.81 1.96
N PHE A 122 -14.63 -15.03 0.94
CA PHE A 122 -13.20 -15.17 1.14
C PHE A 122 -12.60 -13.94 1.84
N TYR A 123 -12.84 -12.72 1.32
CA TYR A 123 -12.34 -11.50 1.95
C TYR A 123 -12.88 -11.31 3.38
N ARG A 124 -14.08 -11.81 3.66
CA ARG A 124 -14.73 -11.67 4.96
C ARG A 124 -14.19 -12.60 6.03
N THR A 125 -13.71 -13.78 5.64
CA THR A 125 -13.45 -14.88 6.57
C THR A 125 -12.02 -15.38 6.59
N GLN A 126 -11.22 -15.09 5.55
CA GLN A 126 -9.82 -15.50 5.49
C GLN A 126 -9.06 -15.11 6.76
N GLN A 127 -8.13 -15.96 7.16
CA GLN A 127 -7.22 -15.72 8.29
C GLN A 127 -5.77 -15.66 7.83
N SER A 128 -5.44 -16.33 6.73
CA SER A 128 -4.06 -16.41 6.23
C SER A 128 -3.40 -15.04 6.04
N TRP A 129 -4.15 -14.01 5.63
CA TRP A 129 -3.59 -12.68 5.41
C TRP A 129 -3.22 -11.96 6.70
N ALA A 130 -3.79 -12.35 7.85
CA ALA A 130 -3.30 -11.84 9.13
C ALA A 130 -1.84 -12.24 9.36
N TYR A 131 -1.49 -13.48 9.03
CA TYR A 131 -0.12 -14.00 9.13
C TYR A 131 0.79 -13.36 8.09
N ASP A 132 0.34 -13.27 6.83
CA ASP A 132 1.10 -12.63 5.74
C ASP A 132 1.46 -11.18 6.07
N LEU A 133 0.46 -10.35 6.34
CA LEU A 133 0.66 -8.91 6.54
C LEU A 133 1.52 -8.61 7.76
N MET A 134 1.39 -9.41 8.82
CA MET A 134 2.26 -9.31 9.98
C MET A 134 3.69 -9.72 9.68
N TRP A 135 3.90 -10.81 8.92
CA TRP A 135 5.23 -11.24 8.54
C TRP A 135 5.87 -10.28 7.54
N TRP A 136 5.09 -9.70 6.63
CA TRP A 136 5.55 -8.64 5.74
C TRP A 136 6.00 -7.39 6.52
N ALA A 137 5.30 -7.04 7.61
CA ALA A 137 5.74 -5.98 8.50
C ALA A 137 7.08 -6.31 9.19
N TYR A 138 7.30 -7.56 9.58
CA TYR A 138 8.60 -8.02 10.09
C TYR A 138 9.71 -7.91 9.04
N LEU A 139 9.45 -8.38 7.80
CA LEU A 139 10.40 -8.26 6.70
C LEU A 139 10.79 -6.79 6.44
N GLN A 140 9.83 -5.87 6.52
CA GLN A 140 10.09 -4.42 6.43
C GLN A 140 10.95 -3.90 7.59
N SER A 141 10.72 -4.37 8.82
CA SER A 141 11.46 -3.89 10.00
C SER A 141 12.93 -4.27 9.97
N GLU A 142 13.26 -5.41 9.34
CA GLU A 142 14.62 -5.94 9.20
C GLU A 142 15.27 -5.60 7.84
N GLY A 143 14.52 -4.97 6.93
CA GLY A 143 15.04 -4.48 5.64
C GLY A 143 15.11 -5.55 4.56
N HIS A 144 14.49 -6.71 4.82
CA HIS A 144 14.29 -7.77 3.83
C HIS A 144 13.17 -7.41 2.86
N GLY A 145 12.12 -6.72 3.35
CA GLY A 145 11.00 -6.19 2.56
C GLY A 145 11.12 -4.68 2.30
N ASP A 146 10.41 -4.20 1.28
CA ASP A 146 10.38 -2.78 0.95
C ASP A 146 9.58 -1.99 2.00
N PRO A 147 10.13 -0.91 2.59
CA PRO A 147 9.52 -0.20 3.71
C PRO A 147 8.38 0.73 3.27
N SER A 148 7.39 0.19 2.56
CA SER A 148 6.29 0.91 1.90
C SER A 148 5.50 1.78 2.87
N ASN A 149 5.18 1.24 4.05
CA ASN A 149 4.48 1.95 5.13
C ASN A 149 5.25 3.19 5.62
N VAL A 150 6.55 3.02 5.84
CA VAL A 150 7.45 4.07 6.31
C VAL A 150 7.63 5.16 5.26
N VAL A 151 7.77 4.76 4.00
CA VAL A 151 7.91 5.66 2.86
C VAL A 151 6.64 6.48 2.63
N ALA A 152 5.47 5.84 2.72
CA ALA A 152 4.18 6.53 2.63
C ALA A 152 4.04 7.58 3.75
N LEU A 153 4.36 7.22 4.99
CA LEU A 153 4.34 8.14 6.12
C LEU A 153 5.29 9.33 5.92
N ARG A 154 6.55 9.07 5.56
CA ARG A 154 7.57 10.11 5.30
C ARG A 154 7.09 11.11 4.26
N PHE A 155 6.47 10.62 3.18
CA PHE A 155 5.89 11.50 2.18
C PHE A 155 4.73 12.30 2.76
N LEU A 156 3.76 11.64 3.38
CA LEU A 156 2.55 12.30 3.87
C LEU A 156 2.84 13.35 4.96
N GLN A 157 3.83 13.14 5.83
CA GLN A 157 4.29 14.15 6.78
C GLN A 157 4.77 15.45 6.12
N GLN A 158 5.33 15.38 4.91
CA GLN A 158 5.81 16.55 4.18
C GLN A 158 4.71 17.19 3.30
N TRP A 159 3.75 16.38 2.83
CA TRP A 159 2.89 16.76 1.71
C TRP A 159 1.41 16.80 2.02
N ALA A 160 0.93 16.14 3.07
CA ALA A 160 -0.46 16.25 3.51
C ALA A 160 -0.73 17.65 4.12
N PRO A 161 -1.97 18.16 4.02
CA PRO A 161 -2.34 19.44 4.63
C PRO A 161 -2.56 19.35 6.15
N GLY A 162 -2.66 18.15 6.70
CA GLY A 162 -2.93 17.88 8.12
C GLY A 162 -2.61 16.43 8.47
N ARG A 163 -3.09 15.97 9.65
CA ARG A 163 -2.72 14.69 10.25
C ARG A 163 -3.89 13.71 10.47
N ARG A 164 -5.00 13.91 9.77
CA ARG A 164 -6.13 12.96 9.76
C ARG A 164 -5.92 11.95 8.64
N HIS A 165 -5.60 10.72 9.00
CA HIS A 165 -5.28 9.63 8.11
C HIS A 165 -6.44 8.65 7.96
N LEU A 166 -6.65 8.15 6.74
CA LEU A 166 -7.43 6.94 6.49
C LEU A 166 -6.52 5.91 5.83
N ASP A 167 -6.51 4.73 6.41
CA ASP A 167 -5.86 3.54 5.90
C ASP A 167 -6.93 2.69 5.19
N PHE A 168 -7.01 2.80 3.86
CA PHE A 168 -8.02 2.13 3.04
C PHE A 168 -7.49 0.79 2.56
N GLY A 169 -8.19 -0.30 2.89
CA GLY A 169 -7.62 -1.64 2.85
C GLY A 169 -6.60 -1.83 3.97
N SER A 170 -6.95 -1.43 5.19
CA SER A 170 -6.01 -1.36 6.32
C SER A 170 -5.40 -2.71 6.72
N GLY A 171 -6.04 -3.82 6.34
CA GLY A 171 -5.69 -5.16 6.78
C GLY A 171 -5.53 -5.23 8.29
N VAL A 172 -4.37 -5.68 8.75
CA VAL A 172 -4.03 -5.82 10.19
C VAL A 172 -3.61 -4.52 10.88
N GLY A 173 -3.77 -3.36 10.22
CA GLY A 173 -3.58 -2.03 10.80
C GLY A 173 -2.13 -1.57 10.94
N VAL A 174 -1.17 -2.23 10.27
CA VAL A 174 0.27 -1.90 10.34
C VAL A 174 0.56 -0.46 9.90
N THR A 175 -0.04 0.00 8.80
CA THR A 175 0.09 1.41 8.36
C THR A 175 -0.49 2.35 9.40
N SER A 176 -1.69 2.06 9.90
CA SER A 176 -2.34 2.86 10.94
C SER A 176 -1.49 3.00 12.20
N GLN A 177 -0.85 1.92 12.68
CA GLN A 177 0.00 1.95 13.89
C GLN A 177 1.18 2.90 13.73
N VAL A 178 1.90 2.88 12.61
CA VAL A 178 3.04 3.80 12.43
C VAL A 178 2.59 5.26 12.30
N PHE A 179 1.39 5.52 11.77
CA PHE A 179 0.80 6.85 11.77
C PHE A 179 0.45 7.32 13.19
N LEU A 180 -0.19 6.47 14.00
CA LEU A 180 -0.50 6.75 15.42
C LEU A 180 0.78 7.03 16.23
N GLU A 181 1.82 6.20 16.07
CA GLU A 181 3.14 6.37 16.71
C GLU A 181 3.82 7.71 16.40
N THR A 182 3.42 8.37 15.31
CA THR A 182 3.97 9.67 14.91
C THR A 182 3.00 10.83 15.12
N GLY A 183 1.95 10.62 15.92
CA GLY A 183 1.00 11.65 16.34
C GLY A 183 -0.03 12.03 15.27
N TRP A 184 -0.38 11.08 14.40
CA TRP A 184 -1.56 11.20 13.54
C TRP A 184 -2.77 10.58 14.21
N THR A 185 -3.97 10.95 13.75
CA THR A 185 -5.17 10.15 13.98
C THR A 185 -5.38 9.25 12.77
N SER A 186 -5.61 7.96 12.97
CA SER A 186 -5.87 7.02 11.88
C SER A 186 -7.28 6.43 11.97
N THR A 187 -7.94 6.29 10.82
CA THR A 187 -9.11 5.43 10.64
C THR A 187 -8.68 4.23 9.80
N MET A 188 -9.00 3.02 10.27
CA MET A 188 -8.82 1.76 9.54
C MET A 188 -10.11 1.45 8.78
N ALA A 189 -10.05 1.29 7.46
CA ALA A 189 -11.20 0.87 6.66
C ALA A 189 -10.84 -0.37 5.85
N ASP A 190 -11.59 -1.46 6.04
CA ASP A 190 -11.36 -2.71 5.34
C ASP A 190 -12.67 -3.44 5.08
N LEU A 191 -12.68 -4.32 4.06
CA LEU A 191 -13.80 -5.22 3.78
C LEU A 191 -13.78 -6.45 4.69
N SER A 192 -12.63 -6.79 5.26
CA SER A 192 -12.45 -7.99 6.09
C SER A 192 -12.73 -7.73 7.57
N SER A 193 -13.75 -8.39 8.16
CA SER A 193 -13.95 -8.35 9.62
C SER A 193 -12.77 -8.95 10.35
N THR A 194 -12.27 -10.07 9.86
CA THR A 194 -11.26 -10.86 10.58
C THR A 194 -9.97 -10.07 10.72
N LEU A 195 -9.59 -9.34 9.67
CA LEU A 195 -8.46 -8.42 9.74
C LEU A 195 -8.74 -7.18 10.62
N LEU A 196 -9.93 -6.59 10.54
CA LEU A 196 -10.29 -5.45 11.41
C LEU A 196 -10.30 -5.83 12.91
N ASP A 197 -10.85 -7.00 13.24
CA ASP A 197 -10.91 -7.50 14.62
C ASP A 197 -9.50 -7.77 15.15
N PHE A 198 -8.63 -8.41 14.36
CA PHE A 198 -7.23 -8.60 14.72
C PHE A 198 -6.46 -7.28 14.84
N ALA A 199 -6.69 -6.33 13.93
CA ALA A 199 -6.08 -5.00 14.00
C ALA A 199 -6.46 -4.28 15.31
N ARG A 200 -7.75 -4.28 15.68
CA ARG A 200 -8.21 -3.67 16.96
C ARG A 200 -7.53 -4.32 18.15
N PHE A 201 -7.50 -5.65 18.22
CA PHE A 201 -6.80 -6.39 19.26
C PHE A 201 -5.33 -5.95 19.40
N ARG A 202 -4.61 -5.83 18.28
CA ARG A 202 -3.20 -5.42 18.28
C ARG A 202 -2.99 -3.98 18.76
N LEU A 203 -3.89 -3.06 18.37
CA LEU A 203 -3.85 -1.66 18.83
C LEU A 203 -4.12 -1.58 20.35
N GLU A 204 -5.14 -2.30 20.84
CA GLU A 204 -5.52 -2.34 22.25
C GLU A 204 -4.36 -2.84 23.13
N ARG A 205 -3.65 -3.89 22.70
CA ARG A 205 -2.44 -4.39 23.40
C ARG A 205 -1.33 -3.36 23.57
N ARG A 206 -1.35 -2.30 22.75
CA ARG A 206 -0.35 -1.20 22.76
C ARG A 206 -0.93 0.10 23.31
N GLY A 207 -2.14 0.08 23.88
CA GLY A 207 -2.81 1.29 24.38
C GLY A 207 -3.12 2.31 23.28
N GLN A 208 -3.22 1.85 22.04
CA GLN A 208 -3.55 2.67 20.88
C GLN A 208 -5.03 2.46 20.50
N GLU A 209 -5.62 3.48 19.87
CA GLU A 209 -6.99 3.40 19.38
C GLU A 209 -7.07 4.03 17.99
N ALA A 210 -7.84 3.42 17.10
CA ALA A 210 -8.19 3.94 15.78
C ALA A 210 -9.66 3.64 15.49
N THR A 211 -10.34 4.58 14.84
CA THR A 211 -11.69 4.33 14.32
C THR A 211 -11.64 3.23 13.28
N THR A 212 -12.61 2.31 13.29
CA THR A 212 -12.74 1.27 12.25
C THR A 212 -13.99 1.44 11.42
N ILE A 213 -13.87 1.25 10.10
CA ILE A 213 -14.99 1.27 9.14
C ILE A 213 -15.02 -0.08 8.42
N ASP A 214 -16.10 -0.83 8.60
CA ASP A 214 -16.38 -2.01 7.77
C ASP A 214 -16.96 -1.56 6.43
N LEU A 215 -16.18 -1.73 5.36
CA LEU A 215 -16.53 -1.28 4.00
C LEU A 215 -17.66 -2.09 3.36
N LEU A 216 -18.12 -3.20 3.98
CA LEU A 216 -19.30 -3.91 3.50
C LEU A 216 -20.59 -3.13 3.75
N GLY A 217 -20.67 -2.41 4.87
CA GLY A 217 -21.91 -1.78 5.34
C GLY A 217 -21.83 -0.28 5.58
N ALA A 218 -20.64 0.30 5.61
CA ALA A 218 -20.43 1.71 5.92
C ALA A 218 -19.72 2.46 4.79
N GLU A 219 -20.10 3.72 4.61
CA GLU A 219 -19.46 4.63 3.65
C GLU A 219 -18.36 5.46 4.32
N LEU A 220 -17.38 5.88 3.53
CA LEU A 220 -16.32 6.78 3.99
C LEU A 220 -16.87 8.20 4.19
N PRO A 221 -16.61 8.86 5.34
CA PRO A 221 -17.09 10.21 5.59
C PRO A 221 -16.42 11.24 4.66
N ALA A 222 -17.24 12.08 4.04
CA ALA A 222 -16.76 13.09 3.07
C ALA A 222 -15.89 14.17 3.73
N GLY A 223 -14.74 14.48 3.12
CA GLY A 223 -13.85 15.56 3.57
C GLY A 223 -13.19 15.35 4.93
N ALA A 224 -13.26 14.14 5.50
CA ALA A 224 -12.79 13.84 6.84
C ALA A 224 -11.26 13.71 6.95
N TYR A 225 -10.57 13.39 5.84
CA TYR A 225 -9.17 12.99 5.87
C TYR A 225 -8.25 13.96 5.15
N ASP A 226 -7.06 14.18 5.70
CA ASP A 226 -6.00 14.97 5.07
C ASP A 226 -5.09 14.09 4.19
N ALA A 227 -4.97 12.82 4.56
CA ALA A 227 -4.21 11.80 3.85
C ALA A 227 -4.97 10.48 3.78
N ILE A 228 -4.81 9.76 2.67
CA ILE A 228 -5.26 8.38 2.50
C ILE A 228 -4.07 7.53 2.05
N THR A 229 -3.85 6.38 2.66
CA THR A 229 -3.07 5.27 2.09
C THR A 229 -3.99 4.20 1.52
N ALA A 230 -3.63 3.65 0.37
CA ALA A 230 -4.25 2.45 -0.22
C ALA A 230 -3.12 1.59 -0.81
N ILE A 231 -2.40 0.89 0.08
CA ILE A 231 -1.20 0.11 -0.24
C ILE A 231 -1.66 -1.32 -0.52
N ASP A 232 -1.32 -1.85 -1.69
CA ASP A 232 -1.68 -3.19 -2.15
C ASP A 232 -3.20 -3.46 -2.12
N THR A 233 -4.03 -2.40 -2.21
CA THR A 233 -5.50 -2.50 -2.11
C THR A 233 -6.21 -2.33 -3.44
N LEU A 234 -5.81 -1.33 -4.23
CA LEU A 234 -6.58 -0.93 -5.43
C LEU A 234 -6.53 -1.97 -6.56
N ALA A 235 -5.66 -2.97 -6.49
CA ALA A 235 -5.66 -4.09 -7.43
C ALA A 235 -6.78 -5.11 -7.16
N HIS A 236 -7.38 -5.06 -5.96
CA HIS A 236 -8.36 -6.03 -5.47
C HIS A 236 -9.80 -5.51 -5.59
N VAL A 237 -10.00 -4.24 -5.93
CA VAL A 237 -11.33 -3.65 -6.06
C VAL A 237 -11.90 -3.88 -7.46
N PRO A 238 -13.21 -4.15 -7.60
CA PRO A 238 -13.80 -4.43 -8.92
C PRO A 238 -13.82 -3.19 -9.83
N ASP A 239 -13.96 -2.00 -9.26
CA ASP A 239 -13.96 -0.73 -10.00
C ASP A 239 -13.01 0.29 -9.33
N VAL A 240 -11.80 0.41 -9.89
CA VAL A 240 -10.78 1.38 -9.45
C VAL A 240 -11.30 2.81 -9.55
N HIS A 241 -12.09 3.14 -10.57
CA HIS A 241 -12.54 4.51 -10.79
C HIS A 241 -13.55 4.92 -9.73
N GLU A 242 -14.53 4.06 -9.48
CA GLU A 242 -15.55 4.31 -8.46
C GLU A 242 -14.93 4.35 -7.06
N THR A 243 -14.04 3.40 -6.75
CA THR A 243 -13.26 3.41 -5.50
C THR A 243 -12.47 4.72 -5.37
N ALA A 244 -11.72 5.12 -6.41
CA ALA A 244 -10.98 6.37 -6.40
C ALA A 244 -11.89 7.60 -6.25
N ARG A 245 -13.13 7.58 -6.76
CA ARG A 245 -14.11 8.65 -6.56
C ARG A 245 -14.57 8.74 -5.10
N GLN A 246 -14.73 7.60 -4.42
CA GLN A 246 -15.03 7.56 -2.99
C GLN A 246 -13.86 8.10 -2.17
N LEU A 247 -12.62 7.66 -2.44
CA LEU A 247 -11.41 8.18 -1.79
C LEU A 247 -11.23 9.69 -2.04
N HIS A 248 -11.50 10.15 -3.28
CA HIS A 248 -11.52 11.56 -3.62
C HIS A 248 -12.52 12.32 -2.76
N THR A 249 -13.72 11.78 -2.56
CA THR A 249 -14.78 12.39 -1.74
C THR A 249 -14.39 12.45 -0.26
N ALA A 250 -13.80 11.38 0.27
CA ALA A 250 -13.35 11.25 1.65
C ALA A 250 -12.21 12.22 2.01
N LEU A 251 -11.33 12.56 1.05
CA LEU A 251 -10.29 13.56 1.26
C LEU A 251 -10.85 14.98 1.43
N GLY A 252 -10.30 15.72 2.39
CA GLY A 252 -10.47 17.15 2.55
C GLY A 252 -9.83 17.96 1.40
N ARG A 253 -9.91 19.29 1.50
CA ARG A 253 -9.29 20.17 0.50
C ARG A 253 -7.78 19.95 0.47
N ASP A 254 -7.24 19.87 -0.74
CA ASP A 254 -5.81 19.62 -0.98
C ASP A 254 -5.27 18.32 -0.37
N GLY A 255 -6.15 17.38 -0.02
CA GLY A 255 -5.77 16.08 0.53
C GLY A 255 -4.90 15.25 -0.42
N VAL A 256 -4.15 14.29 0.13
CA VAL A 256 -3.22 13.44 -0.60
C VAL A 256 -3.62 11.97 -0.50
N LEU A 257 -3.66 11.29 -1.64
CA LEU A 257 -3.74 9.84 -1.72
C LEU A 257 -2.33 9.29 -2.02
N VAL A 258 -1.89 8.28 -1.28
CA VAL A 258 -0.72 7.45 -1.60
C VAL A 258 -1.21 6.04 -1.89
N ALA A 259 -0.95 5.54 -3.09
CA ALA A 259 -1.40 4.22 -3.51
C ALA A 259 -0.47 3.63 -4.57
N ASN A 260 -0.35 2.31 -4.59
CA ASN A 260 0.12 1.53 -5.72
C ASN A 260 -1.05 0.72 -6.31
N ILE A 261 -0.83 0.15 -7.49
CA ILE A 261 -1.77 -0.77 -8.12
C ILE A 261 -0.93 -1.93 -8.67
N ASP A 262 -0.75 -2.95 -7.84
CA ASP A 262 0.00 -4.14 -8.19
C ASP A 262 -0.79 -4.99 -9.20
N VAL A 263 -0.49 -4.82 -10.49
CA VAL A 263 -1.17 -5.55 -11.57
C VAL A 263 -0.44 -6.85 -11.85
N ARG A 264 -1.08 -7.98 -11.55
CA ARG A 264 -0.54 -9.32 -11.76
C ARG A 264 -1.31 -10.09 -12.83
N SER A 265 -0.62 -11.03 -13.48
CA SER A 265 -1.30 -12.00 -14.34
C SER A 265 -1.96 -13.05 -13.46
N ALA A 266 -3.18 -13.48 -13.81
CA ALA A 266 -3.93 -14.47 -13.04
C ALA A 266 -3.24 -15.84 -13.02
N THR A 267 -2.91 -16.30 -11.82
CA THR A 267 -2.50 -17.65 -11.44
C THR A 267 -3.25 -18.02 -10.14
N PRO A 268 -3.28 -19.29 -9.69
CA PRO A 268 -3.92 -19.66 -8.42
C PRO A 268 -3.51 -18.77 -7.23
N GLU A 269 -2.27 -18.29 -7.21
CA GLU A 269 -1.65 -17.47 -6.17
C GLU A 269 -1.91 -15.96 -6.35
N THR A 270 -2.60 -15.55 -7.42
CA THR A 270 -2.88 -14.14 -7.73
C THR A 270 -4.32 -13.91 -8.21
N VAL A 271 -5.21 -14.89 -8.05
CA VAL A 271 -6.62 -14.84 -8.51
C VAL A 271 -7.41 -13.65 -7.96
N TRP A 272 -6.96 -13.10 -6.84
CA TRP A 272 -7.55 -11.93 -6.19
C TRP A 272 -7.12 -10.58 -6.79
N HIS A 273 -6.13 -10.54 -7.69
CA HIS A 273 -5.74 -9.35 -8.46
C HIS A 273 -6.63 -9.20 -9.71
N LEU A 274 -7.43 -8.14 -9.78
CA LEU A 274 -8.56 -8.03 -10.72
C LEU A 274 -8.26 -7.29 -12.02
N HIS A 275 -7.03 -6.85 -12.19
CA HIS A 275 -6.66 -5.95 -13.27
C HIS A 275 -5.42 -6.45 -14.01
N ASP A 276 -5.39 -6.23 -15.32
CA ASP A 276 -4.33 -6.67 -16.24
C ASP A 276 -3.68 -5.52 -17.04
N ASP A 277 -4.18 -4.28 -16.89
CA ASP A 277 -3.69 -3.07 -17.56
C ASP A 277 -3.42 -1.96 -16.54
N GLU A 278 -2.18 -1.91 -16.03
CA GLU A 278 -1.70 -0.91 -15.07
C GLU A 278 -1.97 0.53 -15.53
N GLN A 279 -1.81 0.82 -16.83
CA GLN A 279 -2.07 2.17 -17.35
C GLN A 279 -3.56 2.52 -17.32
N ARG A 280 -4.44 1.53 -17.51
CA ARG A 280 -5.88 1.75 -17.38
C ARG A 280 -6.24 2.03 -15.92
N ALA A 281 -5.73 1.24 -14.98
CA ALA A 281 -5.99 1.45 -13.56
C ALA A 281 -5.44 2.82 -13.08
N ALA A 282 -4.24 3.21 -13.52
CA ALA A 282 -3.70 4.54 -13.24
C ALA A 282 -4.57 5.66 -13.85
N TYR A 283 -5.10 5.47 -15.06
CA TYR A 283 -6.04 6.41 -15.66
C TYR A 283 -7.35 6.52 -14.85
N ASP A 284 -7.85 5.42 -14.30
CA ASP A 284 -9.07 5.38 -13.50
C ASP A 284 -8.93 6.20 -12.20
N VAL A 285 -7.75 6.20 -11.57
CA VAL A 285 -7.41 7.12 -10.47
C VAL A 285 -7.39 8.57 -10.95
N LEU A 286 -6.68 8.87 -12.05
CA LEU A 286 -6.54 10.26 -12.53
C LEU A 286 -7.89 10.88 -12.93
N ARG A 287 -8.75 10.11 -13.59
CA ARG A 287 -10.07 10.57 -14.02
C ARG A 287 -11.07 10.71 -12.87
N ALA A 288 -10.77 10.20 -11.67
CA ALA A 288 -11.55 10.46 -10.45
C ALA A 288 -11.31 11.85 -9.84
N GLY A 289 -10.38 12.64 -10.39
CA GLY A 289 -10.07 13.98 -9.87
C GLY A 289 -8.75 14.07 -9.13
N PHE A 290 -7.83 13.15 -9.41
CA PHE A 290 -6.49 13.15 -8.85
C PHE A 290 -5.45 13.69 -9.84
N VAL A 291 -4.35 14.21 -9.30
CA VAL A 291 -3.16 14.60 -10.07
C VAL A 291 -1.94 13.98 -9.42
N HIS A 292 -1.16 13.24 -10.19
CA HIS A 292 0.10 12.68 -9.73
C HIS A 292 1.07 13.80 -9.29
N ILE A 293 1.61 13.68 -8.08
CA ILE A 293 2.54 14.67 -7.51
C ILE A 293 3.92 14.08 -7.18
N GLY A 294 4.07 12.76 -7.20
CA GLY A 294 5.37 12.10 -7.10
C GLY A 294 5.25 10.60 -6.93
N SER A 295 6.35 9.89 -7.15
CA SER A 295 6.44 8.44 -7.00
C SER A 295 7.51 8.07 -5.96
N MET A 296 7.31 6.92 -5.31
CA MET A 296 8.22 6.34 -4.34
C MET A 296 8.71 4.98 -4.77
N GLY A 297 9.59 4.41 -3.96
CA GLY A 297 9.80 2.98 -3.87
C GLY A 297 8.52 2.17 -3.72
N TYR A 298 8.61 0.88 -4.03
CA TYR A 298 7.49 -0.07 -3.97
C TYR A 298 6.31 0.34 -4.87
N GLU A 299 6.62 0.98 -6.00
CA GLU A 299 5.65 1.49 -7.00
C GLU A 299 4.58 2.45 -6.45
N LEU A 300 4.73 2.93 -5.22
CA LEU A 300 3.79 3.86 -4.62
C LEU A 300 3.78 5.17 -5.42
N ARG A 301 2.59 5.69 -5.63
CA ARG A 301 2.34 6.96 -6.28
C ARG A 301 1.52 7.85 -5.37
N ALA A 302 1.95 9.09 -5.25
CA ALA A 302 1.23 10.12 -4.54
C ALA A 302 0.39 10.96 -5.50
N TYR A 303 -0.84 11.25 -5.09
CA TYR A 303 -1.81 12.03 -5.85
C TYR A 303 -2.43 13.13 -5.00
N ARG A 304 -2.52 14.33 -5.56
CA ARG A 304 -3.25 15.46 -4.97
C ARG A 304 -4.71 15.41 -5.42
N LYS A 305 -5.64 15.57 -4.48
CA LYS A 305 -7.03 15.88 -4.79
C LYS A 305 -7.14 17.21 -5.52
N VAL A 306 -7.81 17.23 -6.66
CA VAL A 306 -8.19 18.46 -7.38
C VAL A 306 -9.67 18.46 -7.71
N ARG A 307 -10.22 19.61 -8.11
CA ARG A 307 -11.62 19.71 -8.53
C ARG A 307 -11.89 18.80 -9.74
N ALA A 308 -12.78 17.83 -9.59
CA ALA A 308 -13.21 16.88 -10.62
C ALA A 308 -14.34 17.44 -11.52
N SER A 309 -14.25 18.71 -11.92
CA SER A 309 -15.28 19.34 -12.78
C SER A 309 -14.75 20.56 -13.54
N GLY A 310 -15.51 20.98 -14.55
CA GLY A 310 -15.18 22.11 -15.42
C GLY A 310 -14.36 21.73 -16.66
N LEU A 311 -14.15 22.71 -17.55
CA LEU A 311 -13.54 22.50 -18.86
C LEU A 311 -12.09 21.98 -18.77
N ARG A 312 -11.28 22.56 -17.89
CA ARG A 312 -9.87 22.14 -17.70
C ARG A 312 -9.76 20.67 -17.28
N PHE A 313 -10.64 20.23 -16.37
CA PHE A 313 -10.69 18.84 -15.96
C PHE A 313 -11.09 17.92 -17.12
N ARG A 314 -12.15 18.26 -17.86
CA ARG A 314 -12.61 17.48 -19.03
C ARG A 314 -11.51 17.34 -20.10
N LEU A 315 -10.83 18.43 -20.45
CA LEU A 315 -9.74 18.41 -21.43
C LEU A 315 -8.55 17.57 -20.96
N ARG A 316 -8.16 17.70 -19.69
CA ARG A 316 -7.08 16.88 -19.12
C ARG A 316 -7.42 15.40 -19.13
N THR A 317 -8.62 15.04 -18.66
CA THR A 317 -9.09 13.64 -18.63
C THR A 317 -9.14 13.05 -20.03
N LEU A 318 -9.61 13.82 -21.04
CA LEU A 318 -9.61 13.38 -22.44
C LEU A 318 -8.18 13.13 -22.95
N GLY A 319 -7.24 14.04 -22.68
CA GLY A 319 -5.84 13.86 -23.05
C GLY A 319 -5.20 12.62 -22.39
N GLN A 320 -5.47 12.40 -21.10
CA GLN A 320 -5.01 11.21 -20.37
C GLN A 320 -5.62 9.93 -20.95
N TRP A 321 -6.92 9.95 -21.30
CA TRP A 321 -7.59 8.81 -21.92
C TRP A 321 -6.92 8.42 -23.25
N LEU A 322 -6.63 9.40 -24.11
CA LEU A 322 -5.98 9.18 -25.40
C LEU A 322 -4.63 8.43 -25.24
N VAL A 323 -3.84 8.81 -24.24
CA VAL A 323 -2.50 8.27 -24.00
C VAL A 323 -2.51 6.93 -23.23
N MET A 324 -3.42 6.77 -22.26
CA MET A 324 -3.32 5.68 -21.28
C MET A 324 -4.34 4.55 -21.50
N ALA A 325 -5.54 4.87 -22.02
CA ALA A 325 -6.66 3.94 -22.03
C ALA A 325 -7.32 3.74 -23.41
N SER A 326 -6.95 4.53 -24.42
CA SER A 326 -7.59 4.48 -25.73
C SER A 326 -7.35 3.13 -26.45
N PRO A 327 -8.32 2.67 -27.26
CA PRO A 327 -8.12 1.48 -28.10
C PRO A 327 -6.89 1.58 -29.01
N VAL A 328 -6.58 2.79 -29.50
CA VAL A 328 -5.43 3.07 -30.37
C VAL A 328 -4.11 2.80 -29.64
N ARG A 329 -3.96 3.25 -28.39
CA ARG A 329 -2.79 2.91 -27.56
C ARG A 329 -2.67 1.40 -27.40
N ARG A 330 -3.76 0.70 -27.08
CA ARG A 330 -3.73 -0.76 -26.90
C ARG A 330 -3.32 -1.50 -28.18
N ALA A 331 -3.82 -1.05 -29.32
CA ALA A 331 -3.42 -1.59 -30.63
C ALA A 331 -1.93 -1.32 -30.91
N ALA A 332 -1.44 -0.11 -30.63
CA ALA A 332 -0.03 0.25 -30.79
C ALA A 332 0.89 -0.61 -29.92
N VAL A 333 0.57 -0.76 -28.62
CA VAL A 333 1.34 -1.61 -27.69
C VAL A 333 1.37 -3.07 -28.12
N ARG A 334 0.24 -3.62 -28.60
CA ARG A 334 0.19 -4.99 -29.14
C ARG A 334 1.06 -5.14 -30.39
N ALA A 335 1.07 -4.16 -31.28
CA ALA A 335 1.86 -4.18 -32.51
C ALA A 335 3.37 -4.06 -32.25
N THR A 336 3.80 -3.31 -31.23
CA THR A 336 5.22 -3.10 -30.93
C THR A 336 5.83 -4.15 -30.01
N ARG A 337 5.03 -4.87 -29.22
CA ARG A 337 5.48 -5.92 -28.27
C ARG A 337 6.41 -6.99 -28.90
N PRO A 338 6.11 -7.56 -30.09
CA PRO A 338 6.98 -8.56 -30.74
C PRO A 338 8.33 -7.99 -31.15
N VAL A 339 8.35 -6.74 -31.65
CA VAL A 339 9.56 -6.04 -32.10
C VAL A 339 10.49 -5.76 -30.93
N VAL A 340 9.94 -5.29 -29.81
CA VAL A 340 10.72 -5.02 -28.58
C VAL A 340 11.28 -6.31 -27.98
N ARG A 341 10.50 -7.41 -27.94
CA ARG A 341 11.00 -8.74 -27.50
C ARG A 341 12.11 -9.25 -28.42
N GLY A 342 11.97 -9.07 -29.74
CA GLY A 342 13.00 -9.41 -30.71
C GLY A 342 14.32 -8.69 -30.43
N LEU A 343 14.26 -7.37 -30.25
CA LEU A 343 15.43 -6.54 -29.94
C LEU A 343 16.10 -6.89 -28.60
N TRP A 344 15.30 -7.23 -27.58
CA TRP A 344 15.83 -7.68 -26.29
C TRP A 344 16.55 -9.04 -26.39
N SER A 345 15.96 -10.00 -27.11
CA SER A 345 16.58 -11.32 -27.34
C SER A 345 17.86 -11.26 -28.19
N VAL A 346 18.02 -10.23 -29.01
CA VAL A 346 19.26 -9.96 -29.76
C VAL A 346 20.31 -9.34 -28.85
N ARG A 347 19.93 -8.45 -27.94
CA ARG A 347 20.83 -7.83 -26.96
C ARG A 347 21.38 -8.84 -25.95
N GLU A 348 20.58 -9.82 -25.52
CA GLU A 348 21.05 -10.91 -24.64
C GLU A 348 21.98 -11.89 -25.35
N ARG A 349 21.83 -12.09 -26.66
CA ARG A 349 22.73 -12.94 -27.47
C ARG A 349 24.05 -12.27 -27.87
N LEU A 350 24.15 -10.96 -27.68
CA LEU A 350 25.34 -10.15 -27.97
C LEU A 350 26.12 -9.78 -26.69
N ARG A 351 25.69 -10.28 -25.54
CA ARG A 351 26.46 -10.34 -24.29
C ARG A 351 26.97 -11.75 -24.10
#